data_AF-A0A960B2G1-F1
#
_entry.id   AF-A0A960B2G1-F1
#
_cell.length_a   1.000
_cell.length_b   1.000
_cell.length_c   1.000
_cell.angle_alpha   90.00
_cell.angle_beta   90.00
_cell.angle_gamma   90.00
#
_symmetry.space_group_name_H-M   'P 1'
#
loop_
_entity.id
_entity.type
_entity.pdbx_description
1 polymer ?
#
loop_
_entity_poly.entity_id
_entity_poly.type
_entity_poly.pdbx_seq_one_letter_code
_entity_poly.pdbx_strand_id
1 'polypeptide(L)'
;MVTKLRRNTTLAAAVLATGAIALATPGMANSLGHHDKAGKVNAKQVSRAYYFANGTFTDNFNTCAYTPLLSKAFAVPRAGVVTVAGTVTAERDFDNAAAGLLTFRISIDGTPVTVPTQLRLDGGDDYNTTTIGGAKVTKGAHTLVVEAKECGPGMAFVLSESATVNFSNAGAANATVPSLKAKSAQQ
;
A
#
# COMPACT_ATOMS: atom_id res chain seq x y z
N MET A 1 35.25 20.41 -16.25
CA MET A 1 34.38 21.30 -15.45
C MET A 1 33.00 21.24 -16.07
N VAL A 2 32.14 20.32 -15.60
CA VAL A 2 30.80 20.11 -16.17
C VAL A 2 29.77 20.66 -15.18
N THR A 3 28.98 21.58 -15.68
CA THR A 3 28.07 22.46 -14.95
C THR A 3 26.90 21.68 -14.36
N LYS A 4 26.70 21.80 -13.04
CA LYS A 4 25.57 21.26 -12.29
C LYS A 4 24.24 21.79 -12.84
N LEU A 5 23.38 20.91 -13.35
CA LEU A 5 21.98 21.24 -13.61
C LEU A 5 21.12 20.81 -12.42
N ARG A 6 21.16 21.59 -11.33
CA ARG A 6 20.19 21.46 -10.23
C ARG A 6 18.87 22.06 -10.69
N ARG A 7 17.88 21.24 -11.03
CA ARG A 7 16.53 21.74 -11.29
C ARG A 7 15.81 21.92 -9.95
N ASN A 8 15.71 23.19 -9.56
CA ASN A 8 14.97 23.65 -8.41
C ASN A 8 13.48 23.30 -8.53
N THR A 9 12.92 22.91 -7.39
CA THR A 9 11.52 22.60 -7.09
C THR A 9 10.52 23.64 -7.60
N THR A 10 9.43 23.15 -8.19
CA THR A 10 8.13 23.83 -8.18
C THR A 10 7.07 22.90 -7.59
N LEU A 11 6.59 23.26 -6.40
CA LEU A 11 5.35 22.74 -5.81
C LEU A 11 4.20 23.09 -6.75
N ALA A 12 3.60 22.09 -7.38
CA ALA A 12 2.31 22.23 -8.04
C ALA A 12 1.26 21.46 -7.24
N ALA A 13 0.45 22.20 -6.48
CA ALA A 13 -0.80 21.69 -5.94
C ALA A 13 -1.76 21.47 -7.13
N ALA A 14 -2.09 20.21 -7.44
CA ALA A 14 -3.12 19.88 -8.41
C ALA A 14 -4.38 19.38 -7.69
N VAL A 15 -5.43 20.20 -7.80
CA VAL A 15 -6.78 19.98 -7.28
C VAL A 15 -7.59 19.12 -8.26
N LEU A 16 -8.21 18.07 -7.72
CA LEU A 16 -9.44 17.34 -8.11
C LEU A 16 -9.70 16.96 -9.59
N ALA A 17 -9.88 15.64 -9.81
CA ALA A 17 -10.99 15.10 -10.59
C ALA A 17 -11.32 13.66 -10.15
N THR A 18 -12.39 13.51 -9.37
CA THR A 18 -12.97 12.19 -9.02
C THR A 18 -13.84 11.73 -10.19
N GLY A 19 -13.24 11.05 -11.17
CA GLY A 19 -13.97 10.36 -12.23
C GLY A 19 -14.39 8.97 -11.76
N ALA A 20 -15.69 8.74 -11.58
CA ALA A 20 -16.23 7.39 -11.41
C ALA A 20 -16.10 6.63 -12.73
N ILE A 21 -15.30 5.56 -12.77
CA ILE A 21 -15.32 4.61 -13.88
C ILE A 21 -16.49 3.65 -13.63
N ALA A 22 -17.58 3.86 -14.35
CA ALA A 22 -18.66 2.89 -14.48
C ALA A 22 -18.26 1.85 -15.53
N LEU A 23 -18.14 0.58 -15.14
CA LEU A 23 -18.09 -0.56 -16.05
C LEU A 23 -19.31 -1.44 -15.77
N ALA A 24 -20.31 -1.35 -16.63
CA ALA A 24 -21.49 -2.21 -16.61
C ALA A 24 -21.31 -3.36 -17.61
N THR A 25 -21.13 -4.59 -17.07
CA THR A 25 -21.72 -5.93 -17.40
C THR A 25 -21.94 -6.42 -18.86
N PRO A 26 -22.20 -7.73 -19.11
CA PRO A 26 -21.77 -8.99 -18.48
C PRO A 26 -21.25 -10.03 -19.52
N GLY A 27 -20.54 -11.07 -19.09
CA GLY A 27 -20.16 -12.20 -19.94
C GLY A 27 -20.16 -13.51 -19.14
N MET A 28 -21.13 -14.37 -19.43
CA MET A 28 -21.36 -15.67 -18.79
C MET A 28 -20.22 -16.66 -19.12
N ALA A 29 -19.63 -17.28 -18.09
CA ALA A 29 -18.99 -18.58 -18.23
C ALA A 29 -19.30 -19.45 -17.00
N ASN A 30 -19.74 -20.65 -17.32
CA ASN A 30 -20.51 -21.59 -16.53
C ASN A 30 -19.62 -22.46 -15.62
N SER A 31 -20.24 -23.01 -14.56
CA SER A 31 -19.76 -24.13 -13.74
C SER A 31 -18.64 -23.87 -12.71
N LEU A 32 -19.04 -23.49 -11.51
CA LEU A 32 -18.51 -24.13 -10.30
C LEU A 32 -19.69 -24.65 -9.48
N GLY A 33 -19.89 -25.97 -9.53
CA GLY A 33 -20.92 -26.65 -8.79
C GLY A 33 -20.84 -26.39 -7.28
N HIS A 34 -22.02 -26.41 -6.65
CA HIS A 34 -22.25 -26.68 -5.23
C HIS A 34 -21.20 -26.17 -4.24
N HIS A 35 -21.22 -24.86 -3.98
CA HIS A 35 -20.76 -24.30 -2.71
C HIS A 35 -21.93 -23.70 -1.93
N ASP A 36 -22.97 -24.51 -1.70
CA ASP A 36 -24.14 -24.16 -0.86
C ASP A 36 -23.80 -24.06 0.65
N LYS A 37 -22.52 -23.82 0.99
CA LYS A 37 -22.06 -23.46 2.33
C LYS A 37 -21.05 -22.29 2.34
N ALA A 38 -21.03 -21.44 1.31
CA ALA A 38 -20.50 -20.10 1.48
C ALA A 38 -21.45 -19.36 2.44
N GLY A 39 -21.03 -19.21 3.70
CA GLY A 39 -21.85 -18.65 4.78
C GLY A 39 -22.59 -17.40 4.32
N LYS A 40 -23.92 -17.40 4.53
CA LYS A 40 -24.86 -16.35 4.14
C LYS A 40 -24.24 -14.97 4.35
N VAL A 41 -23.75 -14.35 3.27
CA VAL A 41 -23.25 -12.98 3.32
C VAL A 41 -24.47 -12.11 3.55
N ASN A 42 -24.62 -11.56 4.75
CA ASN A 42 -25.78 -10.76 5.10
C ASN A 42 -25.76 -9.47 4.25
N ALA A 43 -26.90 -8.96 3.78
CA ALA A 43 -26.98 -7.65 3.13
C ALA A 43 -26.41 -6.48 3.98
N LYS A 44 -26.22 -6.70 5.28
CA LYS A 44 -25.52 -5.80 6.21
C LYS A 44 -23.99 -5.87 6.13
N GLN A 45 -23.42 -6.91 5.51
CA GLN A 45 -21.99 -7.04 5.25
C GLN A 45 -21.64 -6.24 4.00
N VAL A 46 -20.70 -5.32 4.14
CA VAL A 46 -20.26 -4.41 3.10
C VAL A 46 -18.78 -4.65 2.90
N SER A 47 -18.41 -4.97 1.65
CA SER A 47 -17.03 -5.02 1.19
C SER A 47 -16.81 -3.96 0.13
N ARG A 48 -15.63 -3.33 0.12
CA ARG A 48 -15.21 -2.37 -0.92
C ARG A 48 -13.76 -2.62 -1.29
N ALA A 49 -13.45 -2.55 -2.58
CA ALA A 49 -12.10 -2.64 -3.09
C ALA A 49 -11.69 -1.32 -3.76
N TYR A 50 -10.47 -0.90 -3.54
CA TYR A 50 -9.85 0.27 -4.17
C TYR A 50 -8.53 -0.15 -4.79
N TYR A 51 -8.21 0.47 -5.93
CA TYR A 51 -6.91 0.35 -6.58
C TYR A 51 -6.35 1.73 -6.87
N PHE A 52 -5.09 1.92 -6.53
CA PHE A 52 -4.35 3.15 -6.73
C PHE A 52 -3.02 2.81 -7.37
N ALA A 53 -2.60 3.60 -8.36
CA ALA A 53 -1.30 3.46 -8.98
C ALA A 53 -0.75 4.82 -9.37
N ASN A 54 0.57 4.90 -9.41
CA ASN A 54 1.31 6.03 -9.92
C ASN A 54 2.57 5.49 -10.61
N GLY A 55 2.85 6.03 -11.80
CA GLY A 55 3.99 5.66 -12.64
C GLY A 55 4.94 6.82 -12.86
N THR A 56 4.86 7.87 -12.03
CA THR A 56 5.83 8.94 -12.04
C THR A 56 7.08 8.48 -11.32
N PHE A 57 8.22 8.70 -11.96
CA PHE A 57 9.48 8.42 -11.31
C PHE A 57 9.70 9.30 -10.07
N THR A 58 10.28 8.72 -9.03
CA THR A 58 10.69 9.44 -7.81
C THR A 58 12.13 9.09 -7.49
N ASP A 59 12.90 10.11 -7.15
CA ASP A 59 14.34 10.05 -6.88
C ASP A 59 14.68 10.86 -5.61
N ASN A 60 15.92 10.78 -5.12
CA ASN A 60 16.48 11.48 -3.96
C ASN A 60 16.09 10.89 -2.60
N PHE A 61 16.19 9.58 -2.44
CA PHE A 61 16.04 8.91 -1.14
C PHE A 61 17.33 8.95 -0.28
N ASN A 62 17.95 10.11 -0.11
CA ASN A 62 19.28 10.22 0.53
C ASN A 62 19.26 10.68 2.01
N THR A 63 18.08 10.73 2.64
CA THR A 63 17.91 11.34 3.98
C THR A 63 17.59 10.35 5.09
N CYS A 64 17.53 9.03 4.83
CA CYS A 64 17.04 8.02 5.77
C CYS A 64 15.58 8.25 6.27
N ALA A 65 14.85 9.19 5.67
CA ALA A 65 13.47 9.52 6.03
C ALA A 65 12.49 8.93 5.00
N TYR A 66 11.29 8.57 5.48
CA TYR A 66 10.23 8.09 4.59
C TYR A 66 9.64 9.24 3.78
N THR A 67 9.72 9.11 2.47
CA THR A 67 9.13 10.00 1.47
C THR A 67 7.83 9.35 0.96
N PRO A 68 6.70 10.08 0.95
CA PRO A 68 5.47 9.61 0.32
C PRO A 68 5.66 9.46 -1.20
N LEU A 69 5.33 8.28 -1.73
CA LEU A 69 5.31 7.98 -3.16
C LEU A 69 3.88 8.15 -3.72
N LEU A 70 2.93 7.53 -3.03
CA LEU A 70 1.51 7.56 -3.35
C LEU A 70 0.73 7.98 -2.11
N SER A 71 -0.16 8.97 -2.25
CA SER A 71 -1.08 9.38 -1.19
C SER A 71 -2.49 9.50 -1.75
N LYS A 72 -3.42 8.66 -1.27
CA LYS A 72 -4.79 8.58 -1.80
C LYS A 72 -5.81 8.41 -0.70
N ALA A 73 -6.89 9.18 -0.81
CA ALA A 73 -8.03 9.07 0.09
C ALA A 73 -8.94 7.90 -0.32
N PHE A 74 -9.49 7.21 0.67
CA PHE A 74 -10.59 6.26 0.52
C PHE A 74 -11.60 6.48 1.65
N ALA A 75 -12.84 6.04 1.46
CA ALA A 75 -13.89 6.24 2.45
C ALA A 75 -14.57 4.92 2.80
N VAL A 76 -14.69 4.63 4.09
CA VAL A 76 -15.36 3.41 4.56
C VAL A 76 -16.72 3.77 5.17
N PRO A 77 -17.80 3.04 4.81
CA PRO A 77 -19.16 3.40 5.20
C PRO A 77 -19.49 3.09 6.65
N ARG A 78 -18.70 2.22 7.29
CA ARG A 78 -18.82 1.73 8.67
C ARG A 78 -17.44 1.38 9.21
N ALA A 79 -17.32 1.27 10.53
CA ALA A 79 -16.12 0.71 11.13
C ALA A 79 -15.90 -0.73 10.64
N GLY A 80 -14.64 -1.16 10.56
CA GLY A 80 -14.28 -2.47 10.05
C GLY A 80 -12.78 -2.68 9.96
N VAL A 81 -12.38 -3.62 9.12
CA VAL A 81 -10.99 -3.97 8.85
C VAL A 81 -10.69 -3.65 7.39
N VAL A 82 -9.50 -3.09 7.15
CA VAL A 82 -8.92 -2.93 5.82
C VAL A 82 -7.71 -3.84 5.71
N THR A 83 -7.62 -4.56 4.59
CA THR A 83 -6.42 -5.26 4.16
C THR A 83 -5.82 -4.48 3.01
N VAL A 84 -4.52 -4.27 3.04
CA VAL A 84 -3.80 -3.55 1.98
C VAL A 84 -2.70 -4.42 1.40
N ALA A 85 -2.48 -4.28 0.10
CA ALA A 85 -1.30 -4.82 -0.56
C ALA A 85 -0.73 -3.74 -1.47
N GLY A 86 0.57 -3.49 -1.40
CA GLY A 86 1.22 -2.49 -2.22
C GLY A 86 2.52 -2.99 -2.80
N THR A 87 2.79 -2.55 -4.01
CA THR A 87 3.95 -2.95 -4.82
C THR A 87 4.74 -1.71 -5.17
N VAL A 88 6.05 -1.79 -5.05
CA VAL A 88 7.00 -0.77 -5.51
C VAL A 88 7.93 -1.43 -6.51
N THR A 89 8.12 -0.78 -7.65
CA THR A 89 9.13 -1.11 -8.66
C THR A 89 10.19 -0.03 -8.64
N ALA A 90 11.46 -0.43 -8.52
CA ALA A 90 12.59 0.47 -8.42
C ALA A 90 13.80 -0.08 -9.18
N GLU A 91 14.66 0.83 -9.61
CA GLU A 91 15.94 0.58 -10.24
C GLU A 91 17.07 1.20 -9.43
N ARG A 92 18.30 0.81 -9.76
CA ARG A 92 19.51 1.39 -9.22
C ARG A 92 19.93 2.63 -10.02
N ASP A 93 20.27 3.71 -9.34
CA ASP A 93 21.00 4.83 -9.94
C ASP A 93 22.46 4.41 -10.22
N PHE A 94 22.96 4.67 -11.44
CA PHE A 94 24.31 4.28 -11.88
C PHE A 94 25.38 5.37 -11.67
N ASP A 95 25.03 6.52 -11.09
CA ASP A 95 25.97 7.59 -10.81
C ASP A 95 27.12 7.19 -9.83
N ASN A 96 26.99 6.05 -9.14
CA ASN A 96 28.01 5.46 -8.27
C ASN A 96 27.94 3.92 -8.35
N ALA A 97 29.02 3.22 -7.97
CA ALA A 97 29.15 1.75 -7.91
C ALA A 97 28.53 1.10 -6.64
N ALA A 98 28.02 1.88 -5.69
CA ALA A 98 27.36 1.35 -4.50
C ALA A 98 25.98 0.73 -4.80
N ALA A 99 25.58 -0.29 -4.03
CA ALA A 99 24.22 -0.81 -4.08
C ALA A 99 23.24 0.13 -3.37
N GLY A 100 22.01 0.22 -3.89
CA GLY A 100 20.90 0.88 -3.19
C GLY A 100 20.16 -0.08 -2.28
N LEU A 101 19.64 0.44 -1.17
CA LEU A 101 18.75 -0.31 -0.28
C LEU A 101 17.49 0.50 -0.01
N LEU A 102 16.50 0.30 -0.88
CA LEU A 102 15.19 0.92 -0.72
C LEU A 102 14.37 0.12 0.29
N THR A 103 13.82 0.80 1.29
CA THR A 103 12.86 0.23 2.24
C THR A 103 11.54 0.95 2.06
N PHE A 104 10.45 0.23 1.81
CA PHE A 104 9.12 0.81 1.69
C PHE A 104 8.11 0.15 2.61
N ARG A 105 7.02 0.87 2.89
CA ARG A 105 5.89 0.41 3.70
C ARG A 105 4.62 1.12 3.26
N ILE A 106 3.50 0.72 3.84
CA ILE A 106 2.21 1.38 3.67
C ILE A 106 1.73 1.87 5.03
N SER A 107 1.22 3.09 5.07
CA SER A 107 0.52 3.65 6.23
C SER A 107 -0.91 4.05 5.89
N ILE A 108 -1.76 4.04 6.92
CA ILE A 108 -3.12 4.58 6.87
C ILE A 108 -3.21 5.64 7.97
N ASP A 109 -3.64 6.84 7.59
CA ASP A 109 -3.72 8.01 8.48
C ASP A 109 -2.43 8.28 9.25
N GLY A 110 -1.28 8.06 8.60
CA GLY A 110 0.06 8.23 9.18
C GLY A 110 0.53 7.07 10.07
N THR A 111 -0.29 6.04 10.30
CA THR A 111 0.10 4.84 11.06
C THR A 111 0.53 3.73 10.11
N PRO A 112 1.75 3.17 10.23
CA PRO A 112 2.17 2.02 9.42
C PRO A 112 1.28 0.81 9.63
N VAL A 113 0.82 0.20 8.53
CA VAL A 113 -0.07 -0.97 8.55
C VAL A 113 0.58 -2.22 7.95
N THR A 114 1.80 -2.09 7.44
CA THR A 114 2.63 -3.18 6.92
C THR A 114 3.98 -3.21 7.61
N VAL A 115 4.62 -4.38 7.60
CA VAL A 115 6.04 -4.49 7.93
C VAL A 115 6.85 -3.84 6.79
N PRO A 116 7.89 -3.04 7.10
CA PRO A 116 8.77 -2.50 6.07
C PRO A 116 9.45 -3.61 5.27
N THR A 117 9.40 -3.50 3.94
CA THR A 117 10.01 -4.46 3.02
C THR A 117 11.20 -3.78 2.33
N GLN A 118 12.28 -4.54 2.14
CA GLN A 118 13.52 -4.06 1.54
C GLN A 118 13.69 -4.57 0.11
N LEU A 119 14.19 -3.69 -0.77
CA LEU A 119 14.69 -4.01 -2.10
C LEU A 119 16.18 -3.67 -2.10
N ARG A 120 17.01 -4.67 -2.34
CA ARG A 120 18.44 -4.48 -2.60
C ARG A 120 18.61 -4.28 -4.10
N LEU A 121 19.18 -3.16 -4.47
CA LEU A 121 19.36 -2.70 -5.84
C LEU A 121 20.85 -2.76 -6.15
N ASP A 122 21.34 -3.89 -6.66
CA ASP A 122 22.77 -4.14 -6.92
C ASP A 122 23.08 -4.52 -8.38
N GLY A 123 22.09 -4.42 -9.28
CA GLY A 123 22.19 -4.83 -10.67
C GLY A 123 21.69 -3.80 -11.69
N GLY A 124 21.58 -4.26 -12.95
CA GLY A 124 21.12 -3.51 -14.12
C GLY A 124 19.62 -3.48 -14.34
N ASP A 125 18.88 -4.35 -13.64
CA ASP A 125 17.47 -4.63 -13.89
C ASP A 125 16.55 -3.96 -12.86
N ASP A 126 15.29 -3.79 -13.25
CA ASP A 126 14.20 -3.36 -12.38
C ASP A 126 13.92 -4.42 -11.30
N TYR A 127 13.74 -3.96 -10.08
CA TYR A 127 13.31 -4.77 -8.95
C TYR A 127 11.90 -4.38 -8.55
N ASN A 128 11.02 -5.36 -8.40
CA ASN A 128 9.74 -5.16 -7.78
C ASN A 128 9.62 -6.00 -6.51
N THR A 129 8.77 -5.53 -5.59
CA THR A 129 8.39 -6.33 -4.43
C THR A 129 7.05 -5.83 -3.89
N THR A 130 6.41 -6.68 -3.09
CA THR A 130 5.08 -6.42 -2.52
C THR A 130 5.10 -6.57 -1.01
N THR A 131 4.35 -5.72 -0.32
CA THR A 131 4.06 -5.86 1.11
C THR A 131 2.55 -5.89 1.34
N ILE A 132 2.13 -6.67 2.33
CA ILE A 132 0.71 -6.89 2.67
C ILE A 132 0.53 -6.63 4.16
N GLY A 133 -0.60 -6.02 4.53
CA GLY A 133 -0.94 -5.76 5.91
C GLY A 133 -2.38 -5.33 6.07
N GLY A 134 -2.69 -4.69 7.19
CA GLY A 134 -4.05 -4.27 7.46
C GLY A 134 -4.23 -3.54 8.77
N ALA A 135 -5.39 -2.91 8.93
CA ALA A 135 -5.74 -2.14 10.11
C ALA A 135 -7.24 -2.16 10.39
N LYS A 136 -7.60 -1.87 11.64
CA LYS A 136 -8.97 -1.48 11.97
C LYS A 136 -9.17 -0.01 11.62
N VAL A 137 -10.31 0.32 11.02
CA VAL A 137 -10.67 1.68 10.63
C VAL A 137 -12.06 2.02 11.14
N THR A 138 -12.27 3.29 11.46
CA THR A 138 -13.58 3.84 11.84
C THR A 138 -14.40 4.18 10.60
N LYS A 139 -15.69 4.52 10.75
CA LYS A 139 -16.44 5.12 9.63
C LYS A 139 -15.80 6.46 9.25
N GLY A 140 -15.60 6.72 7.97
CA GLY A 140 -15.13 8.03 7.50
C GLY A 140 -14.15 7.96 6.35
N ALA A 141 -13.54 9.10 6.07
CA ALA A 141 -12.43 9.20 5.13
C ALA A 141 -11.11 8.82 5.82
N HIS A 142 -10.26 8.12 5.07
CA HIS A 142 -8.94 7.67 5.47
C HIS A 142 -7.97 7.95 4.34
N THR A 143 -6.69 8.13 4.68
CA THR A 143 -5.62 8.34 3.70
C THR A 143 -4.68 7.15 3.72
N LEU A 144 -4.54 6.47 2.59
CA LEU A 144 -3.49 5.50 2.36
C LEU A 144 -2.24 6.21 1.81
N VAL A 145 -1.08 5.87 2.36
CA VAL A 145 0.21 6.34 1.86
C VAL A 145 1.14 5.15 1.61
N VAL A 146 1.67 5.02 0.39
CA VAL A 146 2.87 4.21 0.14
C VAL A 146 4.07 5.13 0.31
N GLU A 147 5.00 4.74 1.18
CA GLU A 147 6.15 5.55 1.52
C GLU A 147 7.42 4.71 1.46
N ALA A 148 8.51 5.31 0.96
CA ALA A 148 9.79 4.65 0.85
C ALA A 148 10.92 5.53 1.38
N LYS A 149 11.99 4.88 1.82
CA LYS A 149 13.22 5.51 2.24
C LYS A 149 14.41 4.69 1.77
N GLU A 150 15.54 5.33 1.63
CA GLU A 150 16.82 4.66 1.56
C GLU A 150 17.75 5.29 2.59
N CYS A 151 18.56 4.42 3.20
CA CYS A 151 19.61 4.81 4.11
C CYS A 151 20.95 4.52 3.45
N GLY A 152 21.48 5.50 2.75
CA GLY A 152 22.65 5.32 1.90
C GLY A 152 22.92 6.54 1.03
N PRO A 153 23.72 6.38 -0.03
CA PRO A 153 24.07 7.48 -0.93
C PRO A 153 22.87 8.04 -1.72
N GLY A 154 21.71 7.39 -1.68
CA GLY A 154 20.57 7.70 -2.55
C GLY A 154 20.75 7.02 -3.90
N MET A 155 20.93 5.70 -3.90
CA MET A 155 21.16 4.89 -5.10
C MET A 155 19.88 4.23 -5.62
N ALA A 156 18.72 4.47 -5.00
CA ALA A 156 17.44 3.93 -5.41
C ALA A 156 16.62 4.93 -6.21
N PHE A 157 16.07 4.47 -7.33
CA PHE A 157 15.17 5.21 -8.19
C PHE A 157 13.83 4.47 -8.27
N VAL A 158 12.72 5.08 -7.83
CA VAL A 158 11.41 4.43 -7.91
C VAL A 158 10.79 4.72 -9.28
N LEU A 159 10.42 3.66 -9.99
CA LEU A 159 9.79 3.72 -11.32
C LEU A 159 8.27 3.81 -11.23
N SER A 160 7.68 3.03 -10.32
CA SER A 160 6.24 2.97 -10.14
C SER A 160 5.85 2.38 -8.79
N GLU A 161 4.62 2.69 -8.38
CA GLU A 161 4.03 2.16 -7.17
C GLU A 161 2.53 1.94 -7.36
N SER A 162 2.01 0.92 -6.67
CA SER A 162 0.58 0.64 -6.63
C SER A 162 0.16 0.15 -5.26
N ALA A 163 -1.12 0.35 -4.93
CA ALA A 163 -1.73 -0.14 -3.72
C ALA A 163 -3.18 -0.57 -3.97
N THR A 164 -3.57 -1.68 -3.36
CA THR A 164 -4.95 -2.13 -3.23
C THR A 164 -5.41 -1.98 -1.80
N VAL A 165 -6.68 -1.61 -1.61
CA VAL A 165 -7.34 -1.58 -0.30
C VAL A 165 -8.61 -2.40 -0.39
N ASN A 166 -8.72 -3.41 0.46
CA ASN A 166 -9.91 -4.24 0.60
C ASN A 166 -10.52 -4.01 1.98
N PHE A 167 -11.68 -3.36 2.02
CA PHE A 167 -12.45 -3.13 3.24
C PHE A 167 -13.46 -4.26 3.46
N SER A 168 -13.62 -4.66 4.71
CA SER A 168 -14.73 -5.49 5.18
C SER A 168 -15.22 -5.05 6.56
N ASN A 169 -16.53 -4.91 6.72
CA ASN A 169 -17.13 -4.69 8.03
C ASN A 169 -17.37 -6.00 8.83
N ALA A 170 -17.05 -7.17 8.26
CA ALA A 170 -17.27 -8.47 8.90
C ALA A 170 -16.37 -8.71 10.13
N GLY A 171 -15.34 -7.88 10.34
CA GLY A 171 -14.46 -7.89 11.53
C GLY A 171 -14.73 -6.74 12.53
N ALA A 172 -15.79 -5.95 12.33
CA ALA A 172 -16.16 -4.81 13.18
C ALA A 172 -16.94 -5.21 14.44
N ALA A 173 -17.27 -6.51 14.60
CA ALA A 173 -17.94 -6.98 15.79
C ALA A 173 -17.06 -6.66 17.01
N ASN A 174 -17.65 -6.02 18.02
CA ASN A 174 -17.10 -5.89 19.37
C ASN A 174 -16.99 -7.28 20.02
N ALA A 175 -16.29 -8.22 19.40
CA ALA A 175 -15.88 -9.43 20.06
C ALA A 175 -14.83 -9.00 21.09
N THR A 176 -15.25 -8.93 22.35
CA THR A 176 -14.36 -9.06 23.49
C THR A 176 -13.45 -10.24 23.16
N VAL A 177 -12.16 -9.98 22.93
CA VAL A 177 -11.19 -11.07 22.76
C VAL A 177 -11.23 -11.82 24.09
N PRO A 178 -11.61 -13.11 24.14
CA PRO A 178 -11.56 -13.85 25.37
C PRO A 178 -10.11 -13.81 25.84
N SER A 179 -9.85 -13.26 27.02
CA SER A 179 -8.53 -13.30 27.61
C SER A 179 -8.11 -14.77 27.68
N LEU A 180 -7.06 -15.16 26.95
CA LEU A 180 -6.43 -16.45 27.13
C LEU A 180 -5.82 -16.44 28.54
N LYS A 181 -6.55 -16.96 29.53
CA LYS A 181 -5.93 -17.32 30.80
C LYS A 181 -4.95 -18.44 30.46
N ALA A 182 -3.66 -18.13 30.50
CA ALA A 182 -2.62 -19.14 30.46
C ALA A 182 -2.88 -20.12 31.62
N LYS A 183 -3.26 -21.36 31.28
CA LYS A 183 -3.17 -22.46 32.23
C LYS A 183 -1.68 -22.71 32.41
N SER A 184 -1.13 -22.31 33.55
CA SER A 184 0.17 -22.80 34.00
C SER A 184 0.08 -24.33 34.05
N ALA A 185 0.78 -25.01 33.15
CA ALA A 185 1.00 -26.44 33.26
C ALA A 185 1.95 -26.68 34.43
N GLN A 186 1.40 -27.08 35.58
CA GLN A 186 2.14 -27.86 36.56
C GLN A 186 2.09 -29.31 36.10
N GLN A 187 3.24 -29.86 35.72
CA GLN A 187 3.80 -31.13 36.21
C GLN A 187 5.19 -31.33 35.62
#